data_AF-A0A4Q7N876-F1
#
_entry.id   AF-A0A4Q7N876-F1
#
_cell.length_a   1.000
_cell.length_b   1.000
_cell.length_c   1.000
_cell.angle_alpha   90.00
_cell.angle_beta   90.00
_cell.angle_gamma   90.00
#
_symmetry.space_group_name_H-M   'P 1'
#
loop_
_entity.id
_entity.type
_entity.pdbx_description
1 polymer ?
#
loop_
_entity_poly.entity_id
_entity_poly.type
_entity_poly.pdbx_seq_one_letter_code
_entity_poly.pdbx_strand_id
1 'polypeptide(L)'
;MRALLLALCLSVSSLWACAQPAPQAGDVITLEGRIVLKGNEPFVVAVLESGDRQWDLRGLTRQQMQDLQSRTVTVTGTVARPAGEAGGGMPAQLQVQSIR
;
A
#
# COMPACT_ATOMS: atom_id res chain seq x y z
N MET A 1 -31.33 -44.60 -18.16
CA MET A 1 -30.10 -44.13 -17.49
C MET A 1 -29.15 -43.45 -18.48
N ARG A 2 -29.52 -42.30 -19.07
CA ARG A 2 -28.68 -41.61 -20.08
C ARG A 2 -28.81 -40.07 -20.07
N ALA A 3 -29.45 -39.48 -19.06
CA ALA A 3 -29.75 -38.04 -19.04
C ALA A 3 -29.15 -37.32 -17.82
N LEU A 4 -28.04 -37.81 -17.27
CA LEU A 4 -27.45 -37.30 -16.02
C LEU A 4 -25.97 -36.89 -16.15
N LEU A 5 -25.43 -36.81 -17.37
CA LEU A 5 -24.00 -36.53 -17.60
C LEU A 5 -23.68 -35.16 -18.21
N LEU A 6 -24.67 -34.30 -18.45
CA LEU A 6 -24.44 -33.00 -19.12
C LEU A 6 -24.47 -31.78 -18.18
N ALA A 7 -24.71 -31.95 -16.89
CA ALA A 7 -24.86 -30.84 -15.95
C ALA A 7 -23.56 -30.41 -15.22
N LEU A 8 -22.43 -31.10 -15.45
CA LEU A 8 -21.22 -30.92 -14.63
C LEU A 8 -20.12 -30.03 -15.23
N CYS A 9 -20.34 -29.41 -16.39
CA CYS A 9 -19.28 -28.64 -17.08
C CYS A 9 -19.48 -27.11 -17.09
N LEU A 10 -20.56 -26.57 -16.51
CA LEU A 10 -20.86 -25.13 -16.61
C LEU A 10 -20.41 -24.26 -15.42
N SER A 11 -19.70 -24.82 -14.44
CA SER A 11 -19.38 -24.11 -13.18
C SER A 11 -17.89 -23.79 -12.98
N VAL A 12 -17.11 -23.62 -14.05
CA VAL A 12 -15.67 -23.30 -13.94
C VAL A 12 -15.31 -22.11 -14.82
N SER A 13 -15.82 -20.91 -14.54
CA SER A 13 -15.42 -19.70 -15.29
C SER A 13 -15.51 -18.39 -14.51
N SER A 14 -15.27 -18.37 -13.19
CA SER A 14 -15.41 -17.13 -12.41
C SER A 14 -14.43 -16.97 -11.25
N LEU A 15 -13.17 -17.37 -11.44
CA LEU A 15 -12.11 -17.07 -10.48
C LEU A 15 -10.90 -16.48 -11.22
N TRP A 16 -11.12 -15.39 -11.95
CA TRP A 16 -10.05 -14.41 -12.17
C TRP A 16 -9.90 -13.63 -10.87
N ALA A 17 -9.21 -14.21 -9.90
CA ALA A 17 -8.67 -13.44 -8.80
C ALA A 17 -7.64 -12.49 -9.41
N CYS A 18 -7.99 -11.20 -9.54
CA CYS A 18 -7.06 -10.15 -9.89
C CYS A 18 -6.03 -10.03 -8.77
N ALA A 19 -5.02 -10.89 -8.79
CA ALA A 19 -3.79 -10.68 -8.05
C ALA A 19 -3.15 -9.44 -8.68
N GLN A 20 -3.46 -8.26 -8.12
CA GLN A 20 -2.83 -7.03 -8.56
C GLN A 20 -1.33 -7.18 -8.33
N PRO A 21 -0.50 -6.89 -9.35
CA PRO A 21 0.95 -6.98 -9.19
C PRO A 21 1.39 -6.09 -8.03
N ALA A 22 2.35 -6.57 -7.25
CA ALA A 22 2.91 -5.79 -6.15
C ALA A 22 3.53 -4.50 -6.71
N PRO A 23 3.31 -3.33 -6.07
CA PRO A 23 3.85 -2.06 -6.54
C PRO A 23 5.37 -2.13 -6.71
N GLN A 24 5.88 -1.62 -7.83
CA GLN A 24 7.29 -1.57 -8.19
C GLN A 24 7.84 -0.15 -8.05
N ALA A 25 9.16 -0.01 -7.98
CA ALA A 25 9.80 1.30 -8.00
C ALA A 25 9.43 2.07 -9.28
N GLY A 26 9.02 3.33 -9.14
CA GLY A 26 8.56 4.19 -10.22
C GLY A 26 7.04 4.23 -10.42
N ASP A 27 6.30 3.27 -9.86
CA ASP A 27 4.83 3.26 -9.96
C ASP A 27 4.22 4.46 -9.22
N VAL A 28 3.16 5.03 -9.79
CA VAL A 28 2.30 6.00 -9.08
C VAL A 28 1.12 5.24 -8.48
N ILE A 29 1.00 5.30 -7.16
CA ILE A 29 -0.05 4.60 -6.42
C ILE A 29 -0.79 5.56 -5.50
N THR A 30 -2.05 5.20 -5.21
CA THR A 30 -2.88 5.86 -4.20
C THR A 30 -3.15 4.87 -3.08
N LEU A 31 -2.86 5.29 -1.85
CA LEU A 31 -3.03 4.49 -0.64
C LEU A 31 -3.88 5.26 0.37
N GLU A 32 -4.77 4.55 1.06
CA GLU A 32 -5.50 5.07 2.20
C GLU A 32 -4.96 4.45 3.47
N GLY A 33 -4.74 5.26 4.50
CA GLY A 33 -4.20 4.75 5.75
C GLY A 33 -4.04 5.80 6.83
N ARG A 34 -3.56 5.35 7.98
CA ARG A 34 -3.31 6.22 9.13
C ARG A 34 -1.85 6.65 9.15
N ILE A 35 -1.59 7.95 9.33
CA ILE A 35 -0.23 8.47 9.49
C ILE A 35 0.20 8.35 10.96
N VAL A 36 1.37 7.76 11.17
CA VAL A 36 2.08 7.71 12.44
C VAL A 36 3.47 8.32 12.29
N LEU A 37 3.97 8.98 13.33
CA LEU A 37 5.34 9.46 13.37
C LEU A 37 6.18 8.46 14.15
N LYS A 38 7.28 8.01 13.56
CA LYS A 38 8.24 7.08 14.18
C LYS A 38 9.60 7.73 14.34
N GLY A 39 10.34 7.31 15.36
CA GLY A 39 11.65 7.87 15.71
C GLY A 39 11.57 9.04 16.68
N ASN A 40 12.73 9.63 16.96
CA ASN A 40 12.90 10.79 17.84
C ASN A 40 13.58 11.92 17.07
N GLU A 41 13.44 13.17 17.53
CA GLU A 41 14.13 14.29 16.91
C GLU A 41 15.67 14.09 16.91
N PRO A 42 16.38 14.46 15.83
CA PRO A 42 15.89 15.05 14.57
C PRO A 42 15.47 14.05 13.49
N PHE A 43 15.45 12.74 13.80
CA PHE A 43 15.26 11.63 12.86
C PHE A 43 13.81 11.09 12.84
N VAL A 44 12.83 11.99 12.87
CA VAL A 44 11.41 11.62 12.80
C VAL A 44 11.02 11.31 11.36
N VAL A 45 10.30 10.21 11.16
CA VAL A 45 9.78 9.76 9.86
C VAL A 45 8.27 9.62 9.95
N ALA A 46 7.56 10.15 8.95
CA ALA A 46 6.13 9.88 8.78
C ALA A 46 5.94 8.53 8.08
N VAL A 47 5.10 7.68 8.67
CA VAL A 47 4.79 6.34 8.17
C VAL A 47 3.29 6.25 7.95
N LEU A 48 2.87 5.81 6.77
CA LEU A 48 1.49 5.47 6.47
C LEU A 48 1.26 3.98 6.77
N GLU A 49 0.33 3.70 7.67
CA GLU A 49 -0.16 2.36 7.97
C GLU A 49 -1.42 2.10 7.11
N SER A 50 -1.28 1.25 6.09
CA SER A 50 -2.29 0.97 5.07
C SER A 50 -2.48 -0.55 4.96
N GLY A 51 -3.54 -1.07 5.59
CA GLY A 51 -3.77 -2.51 5.67
C GLY A 51 -2.69 -3.21 6.49
N ASP A 52 -2.08 -4.26 5.93
CA ASP A 52 -0.96 -5.02 6.52
C ASP A 52 0.42 -4.41 6.20
N ARG A 53 0.46 -3.30 5.46
CA ARG A 53 1.69 -2.68 4.96
C ARG A 53 1.97 -1.32 5.60
N GLN A 54 3.25 -1.00 5.72
CA GLN A 54 3.74 0.29 6.17
C GLN A 54 4.60 0.95 5.10
N TRP A 55 4.42 2.25 4.92
CA TRP A 55 5.14 3.06 3.93
C TRP A 55 5.78 4.28 4.58
N ASP A 56 7.10 4.40 4.47
CA ASP A 56 7.78 5.64 4.80
C ASP A 56 7.41 6.72 3.78
N LEU A 57 6.88 7.84 4.26
CA LEU A 57 6.52 8.98 3.43
C LEU A 57 7.71 9.94 3.31
N ARG A 58 8.15 10.17 2.08
CA ARG A 58 9.22 11.11 1.73
C ARG A 58 8.62 12.41 1.18
N GLY A 59 9.36 13.51 1.36
CA GLY A 59 9.00 14.83 0.80
C GLY A 59 8.05 15.67 1.65
N LEU A 60 7.71 15.22 2.86
CA LEU A 60 6.90 16.01 3.80
C LEU A 60 7.79 16.97 4.61
N THR A 61 7.30 18.19 4.82
CA THR A 61 7.91 19.13 5.77
C THR A 61 7.61 18.71 7.21
N ARG A 62 8.38 19.21 8.18
CA ARG A 62 8.11 18.96 9.61
C ARG A 62 6.71 19.39 10.03
N GLN A 63 6.26 20.56 9.54
CA GLN A 63 4.93 21.07 9.84
C GLN A 63 3.84 20.14 9.29
N GLN A 64 3.98 19.68 8.03
CA GLN A 64 3.04 18.72 7.46
C GLN A 64 3.01 17.40 8.25
N MET A 65 4.16 16.90 8.70
CA MET A 65 4.21 15.68 9.52
C MET A 65 3.46 15.85 10.85
N GLN A 66 3.56 17.01 11.50
CA GLN A 66 2.84 17.31 12.73
C GLN A 66 1.32 17.45 12.47
N ASP A 67 0.93 18.18 11.43
CA ASP A 67 -0.48 18.42 11.07
C ASP A 67 -1.22 17.13 10.66
N LEU A 68 -0.47 16.15 10.15
CA LEU A 68 -0.98 14.86 9.68
C LEU A 68 -0.91 13.75 10.74
N GLN A 69 -0.23 13.97 11.86
CA GLN A 69 -0.05 12.95 12.87
C GLN A 69 -1.40 12.39 13.34
N SER A 70 -1.50 11.06 13.38
CA SER A 70 -2.71 10.33 13.81
C SER A 70 -3.94 10.49 12.91
N ARG A 71 -3.83 11.12 11.74
CA ARG A 71 -4.94 11.27 10.79
C ARG A 71 -5.01 10.10 9.81
N THR A 72 -6.23 9.72 9.45
CA THR A 72 -6.49 8.87 8.28
C THR A 72 -6.55 9.76 7.05
N VAL A 73 -5.78 9.41 6.03
CA VAL A 73 -5.64 10.20 4.80
C VAL A 73 -5.55 9.32 3.57
N THR A 74 -5.79 9.93 2.42
CA THR A 74 -5.49 9.33 1.12
C THR A 74 -4.23 9.98 0.56
N VAL A 75 -3.19 9.18 0.35
CA VAL A 75 -1.87 9.60 -0.17
C VAL A 75 -1.70 9.11 -1.58
N THR A 76 -1.40 10.01 -2.51
CA THR A 76 -0.92 9.66 -3.85
C THR A 76 0.57 9.98 -3.95
N GLY A 77 1.35 9.04 -4.45
CA GLY A 77 2.79 9.23 -4.58
C GLY A 77 3.47 8.23 -5.52
N THR A 78 4.75 8.46 -5.77
CA THR A 78 5.59 7.54 -6.54
C THR A 78 6.32 6.59 -5.61
N VAL A 79 6.28 5.29 -5.90
CA VAL A 79 7.02 4.27 -5.17
C VAL A 79 8.51 4.50 -5.36
N ALA A 80 9.19 4.94 -4.32
CA ALA A 80 10.65 5.09 -4.30
C ALA A 80 11.34 3.76 -3.94
N ARG A 81 10.68 2.95 -3.10
CA ARG A 81 11.10 1.59 -2.80
C ARG A 81 9.87 0.70 -2.60
N PRO A 82 9.76 -0.44 -3.31
CA PRO A 82 8.69 -1.38 -3.09
C PRO A 82 8.81 -2.04 -1.71
N ALA A 83 7.72 -2.61 -1.21
CA ALA A 83 7.78 -3.46 -0.03
C ALA A 83 8.65 -4.68 -0.34
N GLY A 84 9.69 -4.92 0.47
CA GLY A 84 10.48 -6.14 0.37
C GLY A 84 9.69 -7.37 0.82
N GLU A 85 10.19 -8.56 0.50
CA GLU A 85 9.64 -9.82 1.02
C GLU A 85 9.65 -9.83 2.55
N ALA A 86 8.63 -10.46 3.14
CA ALA A 86 8.46 -10.53 4.59
C ALA A 86 9.68 -11.19 5.24
N GLY A 87 10.41 -10.44 6.08
CA GLY A 87 11.47 -10.99 6.94
C GLY A 87 12.84 -10.31 6.89
N GLY A 88 13.09 -9.35 5.99
CA GLY A 88 14.41 -8.69 5.95
C GLY A 88 14.55 -7.44 5.09
N GLY A 89 13.49 -6.99 4.42
CA GLY A 89 13.54 -5.83 3.53
C GLY A 89 13.39 -4.51 4.28
N MET A 90 14.24 -3.55 3.97
CA MET A 90 14.06 -2.14 4.35
C MET A 90 12.60 -1.68 4.08
N PRO A 91 12.04 -0.74 4.87
CA PRO A 91 10.64 -0.32 4.71
C PRO A 91 10.35 0.21 3.30
N ALA A 92 9.14 -0.06 2.80
CA ALA A 92 8.63 0.51 1.57
C ALA A 92 8.64 2.04 1.66
N GLN A 93 8.92 2.72 0.55
CA GLN A 93 9.03 4.17 0.54
C GLN A 93 8.17 4.76 -0.57
N LEU A 94 7.42 5.80 -0.22
CA LEU A 94 6.58 6.55 -1.13
C LEU A 94 7.03 8.03 -1.15
N GLN A 95 7.40 8.52 -2.32
CA GLN A 95 7.59 9.94 -2.56
C GLN A 95 6.22 10.60 -2.72
N VAL A 96 5.81 11.36 -1.71
CA VAL A 96 4.48 11.98 -1.67
C VAL A 96 4.36 13.03 -2.78
N GLN A 97 3.25 12.97 -3.52
CA GLN A 97 2.84 14.00 -4.47
C GLN A 97 1.64 14.79 -3.93
N SER A 98 0.66 14.13 -3.32
CA SER A 98 -0.49 14.79 -2.71
C SER A 98 -1.08 13.98 -1.54
N ILE A 99 -1.71 14.68 -0.60
CA ILE A 99 -2.41 14.12 0.56
C ILE A 99 -3.76 14.80 0.69
N ARG A 100 -4.81 14.02 0.96
CA ARG A 100 -6.18 14.49 1.18
C ARG A 100 -6.75 13.92 2.47
#